data_AF-A0A662MXW2-F1
#
_entry.id   AF-A0A662MXW2-F1
#
_cell.length_a   1.000
_cell.length_b   1.000
_cell.length_c   1.000
_cell.angle_alpha   90.00
_cell.angle_beta   90.00
_cell.angle_gamma   90.00
#
_symmetry.space_group_name_H-M   'P 1'
#
loop_
_entity.id
_entity.type
_entity.pdbx_description
1 polymer ?
#
loop_
_entity_poly.entity_id
_entity_poly.type
_entity_poly.pdbx_seq_one_letter_code
_entity_poly.pdbx_strand_id
1 'polypeptide(L)'
;VRVANVTEEEANSIIDTINRQGVFYAEFNGVIFATGADIKRVDQVGYEPREGAWIVPFSISKEAAEKFAQLALGKANYPVDIFLDPPVNSTLIVSREIYALMNSNEFQFVPDAKPLPQRLKEAFNIDVIPYANQSAEEIAKLAQGKEKVILIRVDGELESSLKNLGIKVEKREPRAGEAADEFIRRVLGLYGPYRLQEGLTTGEPHTELAISIGGSKEDIMAMRQAQVVSVVLRSGSLPVKVFVEGVNYIPPTLGEQFRKQVVQAGIVALLVVGLVVYLHYRKARIAIPVILTSLSEVIAILGVAALIRWNLDLPSIAGIIAAIGTGVDQQIVITDELLGGRKKEKITKRSGVLKRMGRAFFVIWASATTTIVAMSFLFKFFVGGLRGFAFTTILGVLIGILITRPAYAEIAKVLLSEKR
;
A
#
# COMPACT_ATOMS: atom_id res chain seq x y z
N VAL A 1 1.92 -2.14 -1.05
CA VAL A 1 2.09 -3.54 -0.58
C VAL A 1 3.17 -4.21 -1.43
N ARG A 2 3.98 -5.12 -0.89
CA ARG A 2 4.95 -5.93 -1.68
C ARG A 2 4.58 -7.41 -1.54
N VAL A 3 4.33 -8.08 -2.65
CA VAL A 3 3.94 -9.50 -2.71
C VAL A 3 4.88 -10.21 -3.67
N ALA A 4 5.37 -11.39 -3.29
CA ALA A 4 6.31 -12.17 -4.09
C ALA A 4 5.61 -13.34 -4.77
N ASN A 5 6.16 -13.78 -5.91
CA ASN A 5 5.73 -14.98 -6.63
C ASN A 5 4.24 -14.98 -7.03
N VAL A 6 3.78 -13.85 -7.60
CA VAL A 6 2.42 -13.70 -8.09
C VAL A 6 2.41 -13.61 -9.62
N THR A 7 1.43 -14.26 -10.22
CA THR A 7 1.10 -14.08 -11.63
C THR A 7 0.54 -12.68 -11.89
N GLU A 8 0.50 -12.27 -13.16
CA GLU A 8 -0.07 -10.98 -13.53
C GLU A 8 -1.57 -10.91 -13.22
N GLU A 9 -2.29 -12.02 -13.42
CA GLU A 9 -3.72 -12.14 -13.07
C GLU A 9 -3.95 -12.00 -11.56
N GLU A 10 -3.14 -12.66 -10.73
CA GLU A 10 -3.22 -12.53 -9.27
C GLU A 10 -2.85 -11.12 -8.80
N ALA A 11 -1.84 -10.50 -9.40
CA ALA A 11 -1.45 -9.12 -9.09
C ALA A 11 -2.59 -8.14 -9.43
N ASN A 12 -3.22 -8.31 -10.59
CA ASN A 12 -4.40 -7.53 -10.99
C ASN A 12 -5.58 -7.78 -10.07
N SER A 13 -5.82 -9.02 -9.64
CA SER A 13 -6.86 -9.35 -8.65
C SER A 13 -6.61 -8.70 -7.29
N ILE A 14 -5.35 -8.60 -6.85
CA ILE A 14 -4.99 -7.92 -5.60
C ILE A 14 -5.21 -6.40 -5.72
N ILE A 15 -4.81 -5.80 -6.85
CA ILE A 15 -5.06 -4.38 -7.16
C ILE A 15 -6.57 -4.11 -7.16
N ASP A 16 -7.33 -4.96 -7.83
CA ASP A 16 -8.79 -4.91 -7.87
C ASP A 16 -9.39 -5.02 -6.47
N THR A 17 -8.89 -5.94 -5.64
CA THR A 17 -9.40 -6.12 -4.27
C THR A 17 -9.14 -4.88 -3.41
N ILE A 18 -7.94 -4.29 -3.52
CA ILE A 18 -7.60 -3.03 -2.83
C ILE A 18 -8.48 -1.88 -3.33
N ASN A 19 -8.75 -1.82 -4.63
CA ASN A 19 -9.60 -0.79 -5.23
C ASN A 19 -11.11 -1.01 -5.00
N ARG A 20 -11.54 -2.25 -4.69
CA ARG A 20 -12.95 -2.64 -4.46
C ARG A 20 -13.43 -2.44 -3.03
N GLN A 21 -12.57 -2.03 -2.09
CA GLN A 21 -13.02 -1.73 -0.73
C GLN A 21 -13.89 -0.47 -0.76
N GLY A 22 -15.20 -0.66 -0.57
CA GLY A 22 -16.16 0.42 -0.63
C GLY A 22 -16.12 1.32 0.60
N VAL A 23 -16.41 2.60 0.40
CA VAL A 23 -16.45 3.59 1.50
C VAL A 23 -17.87 3.70 2.01
N PHE A 24 -18.01 3.46 3.32
CA PHE A 24 -19.27 3.59 4.03
C PHE A 24 -19.51 5.02 4.51
N TYR A 25 -20.74 5.49 4.35
CA TYR A 25 -21.22 6.75 4.89
C TYR A 25 -22.58 6.56 5.54
N ALA A 26 -22.76 7.10 6.75
CA ALA A 26 -24.07 7.32 7.34
C ALA A 26 -24.39 8.81 7.31
N GLU A 27 -25.56 9.12 6.75
CA GLU A 27 -26.01 10.47 6.44
C GLU A 27 -27.34 10.75 7.15
N PHE A 28 -27.46 11.98 7.64
CA PHE A 28 -28.69 12.48 8.23
C PHE A 28 -28.94 13.95 7.85
N ASN A 29 -30.05 14.19 7.13
CA ASN A 29 -30.56 15.51 6.75
C ASN A 29 -29.56 16.46 6.03
N GLY A 30 -28.77 15.92 5.12
CA GLY A 30 -27.70 16.53 4.33
C GLY A 30 -26.30 16.41 4.95
N VAL A 31 -26.16 15.77 6.12
CA VAL A 31 -24.90 15.76 6.88
C VAL A 31 -24.41 14.34 7.11
N ILE A 32 -23.20 14.03 6.63
CA ILE A 32 -22.51 12.79 6.97
C ILE A 32 -22.11 12.84 8.44
N PHE A 33 -22.69 12.00 9.29
CA PHE A 33 -22.39 11.97 10.72
C PHE A 33 -21.43 10.85 11.11
N ALA A 34 -21.38 9.76 10.34
CA ALA A 34 -20.45 8.66 10.55
C ALA A 34 -19.90 8.14 9.23
N THR A 35 -18.69 7.60 9.28
CA THR A 35 -18.01 6.94 8.17
C THR A 35 -17.59 5.53 8.58
N GLY A 36 -17.00 4.78 7.65
CA GLY A 36 -16.38 3.49 7.92
C GLY A 36 -15.52 3.41 9.17
N ALA A 37 -14.68 4.43 9.39
CA ALA A 37 -13.76 4.48 10.54
C ALA A 37 -14.46 4.70 11.89
N ASP A 38 -15.70 5.18 11.85
CA ASP A 38 -16.53 5.37 13.04
C ASP A 38 -17.18 4.06 13.47
N ILE A 39 -17.34 3.06 12.59
CA ILE A 39 -17.87 1.76 12.96
C ILE A 39 -16.85 1.00 13.83
N LYS A 40 -17.19 0.77 15.10
CA LYS A 40 -16.30 0.08 16.07
C LYS A 40 -16.57 -1.42 16.12
N ARG A 41 -17.83 -1.82 16.08
CA ARG A 41 -18.25 -3.22 16.12
C ARG A 41 -19.54 -3.40 15.34
N VAL A 42 -19.70 -4.57 14.71
CA VAL A 42 -20.96 -5.01 14.11
C VAL A 42 -21.25 -6.40 14.66
N ASP A 43 -22.28 -6.51 15.49
CA ASP A 43 -22.63 -7.75 16.15
C ASP A 43 -23.40 -8.68 15.19
N GLN A 44 -23.72 -9.89 15.66
CA GLN A 44 -24.45 -10.85 14.83
C GLN A 44 -25.87 -10.38 14.60
N VAL A 45 -26.36 -10.58 13.38
CA VAL A 45 -27.76 -10.33 13.02
C VAL A 45 -28.65 -11.25 13.84
N GLY A 46 -29.63 -10.68 14.55
CA GLY A 46 -30.58 -11.39 15.41
C GLY A 46 -32.02 -11.13 14.98
N TYR A 47 -32.95 -11.98 15.41
CA TYR A 47 -34.39 -11.74 15.24
C TYR A 47 -34.99 -11.32 16.59
N GLU A 48 -35.71 -10.20 16.62
CA GLU A 48 -36.40 -9.71 17.82
C GLU A 48 -37.91 -9.98 17.71
N PRO A 49 -38.44 -11.00 18.43
CA PRO A 49 -39.84 -11.41 18.27
C PRO A 49 -40.85 -10.35 18.66
N ARG A 50 -40.50 -9.43 19.57
CA ARG A 50 -41.40 -8.36 20.03
C ARG A 50 -41.61 -7.28 18.97
N GLU A 51 -40.57 -7.01 18.19
CA GLU A 51 -40.63 -6.03 17.10
C GLU A 51 -41.07 -6.68 15.78
N GLY A 52 -40.98 -8.00 15.67
CA GLY A 52 -41.25 -8.71 14.42
C GLY A 52 -40.25 -8.32 13.34
N ALA A 53 -38.98 -8.22 13.72
CA ALA A 53 -37.94 -7.66 12.87
C ALA A 53 -36.59 -8.33 13.07
N TRP A 54 -35.79 -8.33 12.00
CA TRP A 54 -34.38 -8.65 12.03
C TRP A 54 -33.58 -7.43 12.43
N ILE A 55 -32.75 -7.59 13.46
CA ILE A 55 -31.94 -6.53 14.06
C ILE A 55 -30.49 -6.71 13.64
N VAL A 56 -29.87 -5.62 13.20
CA VAL A 56 -28.44 -5.51 12.93
C VAL A 56 -27.83 -4.57 13.96
N PRO A 57 -27.29 -5.09 15.08
CA PRO A 57 -26.67 -4.25 16.11
C PRO A 57 -25.25 -3.87 15.69
N PHE A 58 -24.87 -2.64 15.95
CA PHE A 58 -23.55 -2.10 15.67
C PHE A 58 -23.21 -0.96 16.62
N SER A 59 -21.92 -0.69 16.78
CA SER A 59 -21.46 0.44 17.57
C SER A 59 -20.64 1.42 16.75
N ILE A 60 -20.79 2.70 17.09
CA ILE A 60 -20.10 3.82 16.46
C ILE A 60 -19.17 4.54 17.44
N SER A 61 -18.26 5.35 16.91
CA SER A 61 -17.38 6.22 17.69
C SER A 61 -18.20 7.20 18.55
N LYS A 62 -17.62 7.62 19.66
CA LYS A 62 -18.27 8.59 20.56
C LYS A 62 -18.49 9.92 19.83
N GLU A 63 -17.53 10.33 19.02
CA GLU A 63 -17.58 11.54 18.22
C GLU A 63 -18.73 11.50 17.20
N ALA A 64 -18.92 10.37 16.51
CA ALA A 64 -20.04 10.18 15.60
C ALA A 64 -21.39 10.15 16.34
N ALA A 65 -21.45 9.52 17.52
CA ALA A 65 -22.65 9.47 18.34
C ALA A 65 -23.08 10.87 18.84
N GLU A 66 -22.13 11.68 19.30
CA GLU A 66 -22.38 13.07 19.72
C GLU A 66 -22.87 13.93 18.56
N LYS A 67 -22.23 13.80 17.39
CA LYS A 67 -22.64 14.49 16.18
C LYS A 67 -24.05 14.08 15.75
N PHE A 68 -24.35 12.78 15.77
CA PHE A 68 -25.67 12.27 15.43
C PHE A 68 -26.75 12.76 16.38
N ALA A 69 -26.52 12.70 17.70
CA ALA A 69 -27.48 13.12 18.70
C ALA A 69 -27.88 14.60 18.57
N GLN A 70 -26.93 15.48 18.27
CA GLN A 70 -27.20 16.90 18.00
C GLN A 70 -28.05 17.08 16.73
N LEU A 71 -27.76 16.31 15.68
CA LEU A 71 -28.49 16.39 14.42
C LEU A 71 -29.93 15.84 14.55
N ALA A 72 -30.09 14.76 15.30
CA ALA A 72 -31.32 13.98 15.49
C ALA A 72 -32.32 14.60 16.48
N LEU A 73 -31.91 15.59 17.27
CA LEU A 73 -32.74 16.20 18.32
C LEU A 73 -34.11 16.63 17.79
N GLY A 74 -35.17 16.03 18.36
CA GLY A 74 -36.57 16.32 18.01
C GLY A 74 -37.02 15.88 16.61
N LYS A 75 -36.24 15.09 15.88
CA LYS A 75 -36.51 14.69 14.48
C LYS A 75 -36.93 13.23 14.36
N ALA A 76 -37.91 12.82 15.15
CA ALA A 76 -38.45 11.46 15.08
C ALA A 76 -39.01 11.17 13.69
N ASN A 77 -38.87 9.92 13.24
CA ASN A 77 -39.28 9.43 11.91
C ASN A 77 -38.51 10.00 10.70
N TYR A 78 -37.51 10.85 10.90
CA TYR A 78 -36.67 11.32 9.79
C TYR A 78 -35.88 10.16 9.17
N PRO A 79 -35.56 10.25 7.87
CA PRO A 79 -34.76 9.24 7.20
C PRO A 79 -33.30 9.33 7.64
N VAL A 80 -32.74 8.18 8.01
CA VAL A 80 -31.31 7.96 8.19
C VAL A 80 -30.81 7.15 6.99
N ASP A 81 -29.92 7.73 6.19
CA ASP A 81 -29.38 7.04 5.03
C ASP A 81 -28.07 6.34 5.35
N ILE A 82 -27.88 5.17 4.77
CA ILE A 82 -26.63 4.46 4.77
C ILE A 82 -26.21 4.25 3.32
N PHE A 83 -25.01 4.68 2.98
CA PHE A 83 -24.44 4.54 1.66
C PHE A 83 -23.18 3.68 1.70
N LEU A 84 -23.01 2.87 0.65
CA LEU A 84 -21.74 2.24 0.32
C LEU A 84 -21.37 2.65 -1.10
N ASP A 85 -20.23 3.32 -1.24
CA ASP A 85 -19.75 3.85 -2.52
C ASP A 85 -20.77 4.70 -3.28
N PRO A 86 -21.35 5.74 -2.66
CA PRO A 86 -22.19 6.66 -3.40
C PRO A 86 -21.39 7.32 -4.54
N PRO A 87 -22.04 7.71 -5.65
CA PRO A 87 -21.36 8.37 -6.77
C PRO A 87 -21.02 9.82 -6.42
N VAL A 88 -20.12 10.03 -5.47
CA VAL A 88 -19.72 11.35 -4.96
C VAL A 88 -19.26 12.26 -6.10
N ASN A 89 -19.50 13.56 -5.93
CA ASN A 89 -19.08 14.59 -6.89
C ASN A 89 -19.52 14.33 -8.35
N SER A 90 -20.75 13.84 -8.54
CA SER A 90 -21.33 13.55 -9.86
C SER A 90 -22.59 14.36 -10.16
N THR A 91 -22.98 14.38 -11.43
CA THR A 91 -24.30 14.86 -11.88
C THR A 91 -25.13 13.67 -12.37
N LEU A 92 -26.26 13.42 -11.74
CA LEU A 92 -27.27 12.44 -12.12
C LEU A 92 -28.31 13.11 -13.01
N ILE A 93 -28.35 12.74 -14.29
CA ILE A 93 -29.45 13.10 -15.19
C ILE A 93 -30.45 11.96 -15.16
N VAL A 94 -31.63 12.23 -14.61
CA VAL A 94 -32.61 11.20 -14.30
C VAL A 94 -33.91 11.42 -15.06
N SER A 95 -34.63 10.37 -15.41
CA SER A 95 -35.99 10.52 -15.95
C SER A 95 -36.91 11.27 -14.96
N ARG A 96 -37.95 11.94 -15.47
CA ARG A 96 -38.91 12.67 -14.61
C ARG A 96 -39.61 11.77 -13.59
N GLU A 97 -39.87 10.52 -13.98
CA GLU A 97 -40.44 9.49 -13.10
C GLU A 97 -39.51 9.19 -11.92
N ILE A 98 -38.22 8.95 -12.19
CA ILE A 98 -37.21 8.69 -11.15
C ILE A 98 -37.03 9.93 -10.28
N TYR A 99 -36.98 11.13 -10.86
CA TYR A 99 -36.88 12.37 -10.10
C TYR A 99 -38.07 12.53 -9.13
N ALA A 100 -39.29 12.27 -9.58
CA ALA A 100 -40.48 12.35 -8.74
C ALA A 100 -40.43 11.32 -7.61
N LEU A 101 -40.02 10.09 -7.90
CA LEU A 101 -39.90 9.03 -6.90
C LEU A 101 -38.84 9.36 -5.84
N MET A 102 -37.69 9.93 -6.22
CA MET A 102 -36.67 10.42 -5.29
C MET A 102 -37.17 11.54 -4.36
N ASN A 103 -38.19 12.30 -4.77
CA ASN A 103 -38.82 13.35 -3.96
C ASN A 103 -40.08 12.86 -3.22
N SER A 104 -40.39 11.57 -3.27
CA SER A 104 -41.59 11.02 -2.65
C SER A 104 -41.38 10.59 -1.20
N ASN A 105 -42.47 10.29 -0.51
CA ASN A 105 -42.47 9.78 0.86
C ASN A 105 -41.72 8.45 1.03
N GLU A 106 -41.45 7.71 -0.05
CA GLU A 106 -40.63 6.49 -0.03
C GLU A 106 -39.22 6.76 0.54
N PHE A 107 -38.63 7.91 0.21
CA PHE A 107 -37.29 8.30 0.66
C PHE A 107 -37.28 9.42 1.70
N GLN A 108 -38.37 10.20 1.79
CA GLN A 108 -38.46 11.36 2.68
C GLN A 108 -39.07 11.01 4.04
N PHE A 109 -39.98 10.02 4.10
CA PHE A 109 -40.80 9.60 5.25
C PHE A 109 -41.71 10.67 5.89
N VAL A 110 -41.21 11.87 6.14
CA VAL A 110 -41.94 12.99 6.76
C VAL A 110 -41.78 14.26 5.92
N PRO A 111 -42.82 15.10 5.77
CA PRO A 111 -42.76 16.29 4.91
C PRO A 111 -41.67 17.30 5.28
N ASP A 112 -41.32 17.40 6.57
CA ASP A 112 -40.32 18.35 7.06
C ASP A 112 -38.87 17.90 6.80
N ALA A 113 -38.65 16.62 6.48
CA ALA A 113 -37.33 16.12 6.13
C ALA A 113 -36.94 16.59 4.72
N LYS A 114 -35.65 16.83 4.49
CA LYS A 114 -35.17 17.18 3.15
C LYS A 114 -35.40 16.02 2.17
N PRO A 115 -35.88 16.28 0.94
CA PRO A 115 -35.94 15.27 -0.11
C PRO A 115 -34.57 14.65 -0.42
N LEU A 116 -34.55 13.41 -0.91
CA LEU A 116 -33.31 12.69 -1.20
C LEU A 116 -32.35 13.48 -2.11
N PRO A 117 -32.78 14.11 -3.22
CA PRO A 117 -31.88 14.93 -4.05
C PRO A 117 -31.14 16.01 -3.29
N GLN A 118 -31.82 16.68 -2.36
CA GLN A 118 -31.22 17.75 -1.56
C GLN A 118 -30.20 17.18 -0.57
N ARG A 119 -30.51 16.04 0.07
CA ARG A 119 -29.56 15.37 0.98
C ARG A 119 -28.31 14.90 0.24
N LEU A 120 -28.46 14.32 -0.94
CA LEU A 120 -27.36 13.90 -1.81
C LEU A 120 -26.47 15.08 -2.24
N LYS A 121 -27.07 16.23 -2.55
CA LYS A 121 -26.35 17.45 -2.91
C LYS A 121 -25.50 17.96 -1.75
N GLU A 122 -26.08 18.08 -0.56
CA GLU A 122 -25.41 18.61 0.62
C GLU A 122 -24.34 17.64 1.16
N ALA A 123 -24.62 16.34 1.19
CA ALA A 123 -23.71 15.35 1.76
C ALA A 123 -22.54 14.98 0.83
N PHE A 124 -22.80 14.84 -0.48
CA PHE A 124 -21.86 14.22 -1.41
C PHE A 124 -21.53 15.07 -2.63
N ASN A 125 -22.05 16.31 -2.70
CA ASN A 125 -22.00 17.15 -3.89
C ASN A 125 -22.53 16.41 -5.14
N ILE A 126 -23.66 15.73 -4.99
CA ILE A 126 -24.35 15.04 -6.10
C ILE A 126 -25.50 15.90 -6.60
N ASP A 127 -25.45 16.32 -7.86
CA ASP A 127 -26.56 17.07 -8.48
C ASP A 127 -27.53 16.12 -9.16
N VAL A 128 -28.80 16.11 -8.73
CA VAL A 128 -29.86 15.33 -9.40
C VAL A 128 -30.68 16.27 -10.26
N ILE A 129 -30.72 16.04 -11.55
CA ILE A 129 -31.38 16.92 -12.52
C ILE A 129 -32.38 16.11 -13.34
N PRO A 130 -33.66 16.49 -13.38
CA PRO A 130 -34.64 15.82 -14.21
C PRO A 130 -34.37 16.10 -15.70
N TYR A 131 -34.40 15.05 -16.50
CA TYR A 131 -34.29 15.16 -17.95
C TYR A 131 -35.56 15.79 -18.53
N ALA A 132 -35.37 16.85 -19.28
CA ALA A 132 -36.39 17.67 -19.91
C ALA A 132 -35.98 18.05 -21.34
N ASN A 133 -35.29 17.14 -22.04
CA ASN A 133 -34.76 17.32 -23.40
C ASN A 133 -33.68 18.41 -23.51
N GLN A 134 -32.89 18.62 -22.44
CA GLN A 134 -31.73 19.50 -22.47
C GLN A 134 -30.68 18.99 -23.47
N SER A 135 -29.93 19.91 -24.09
CA SER A 135 -28.83 19.53 -24.99
C SER A 135 -27.62 18.97 -24.23
N ALA A 136 -26.70 18.31 -24.95
CA ALA A 136 -25.47 17.81 -24.35
C ALA A 136 -24.60 18.95 -23.80
N GLU A 137 -24.59 20.12 -24.46
CA GLU A 137 -23.87 21.32 -24.03
C GLU A 137 -24.48 21.94 -22.77
N GLU A 138 -25.80 21.94 -22.64
CA GLU A 138 -26.48 22.40 -21.43
C GLU A 138 -26.14 21.50 -20.24
N ILE A 139 -26.20 20.18 -20.43
CA ILE A 139 -25.81 19.21 -19.40
C ILE A 139 -24.33 19.32 -19.06
N ALA A 140 -23.46 19.54 -20.05
CA ALA A 140 -22.04 19.78 -19.84
C ALA A 140 -21.78 20.99 -18.94
N LYS A 141 -22.53 22.08 -19.16
CA LYS A 141 -22.46 23.29 -18.32
C LYS A 141 -22.95 23.02 -16.89
N LEU A 142 -24.03 22.25 -16.75
CA LEU A 142 -24.57 21.87 -15.43
C LEU A 142 -23.64 20.90 -14.66
N ALA A 143 -22.88 20.08 -15.39
CA ALA A 143 -21.91 19.14 -14.83
C ALA A 143 -20.51 19.74 -14.64
N GLN A 144 -20.35 21.05 -14.81
CA GLN A 144 -19.05 21.69 -14.67
C GLN A 144 -18.49 21.54 -13.25
N GLY A 145 -17.24 21.08 -13.15
CA GLY A 145 -16.58 20.82 -11.85
C GLY A 145 -16.90 19.45 -11.24
N LYS A 146 -17.66 18.60 -11.94
CA LYS A 146 -17.97 17.22 -11.52
C LYS A 146 -17.02 16.21 -12.14
N GLU A 147 -16.88 15.07 -11.48
CA GLU A 147 -16.04 13.98 -11.96
C GLU A 147 -16.66 13.22 -13.13
N LYS A 148 -17.99 13.09 -13.14
CA LYS A 148 -18.73 12.34 -14.15
C LYS A 148 -20.22 12.70 -14.18
N VAL A 149 -20.85 12.38 -15.30
CA VAL A 149 -22.31 12.42 -15.49
C VAL A 149 -22.84 10.99 -15.52
N ILE A 150 -23.93 10.75 -14.80
CA ILE A 150 -24.62 9.45 -14.78
C ILE A 150 -26.02 9.63 -15.35
N LEU A 151 -26.30 8.93 -16.44
CA LEU A 151 -27.61 8.92 -17.11
C LEU A 151 -28.46 7.77 -16.54
N ILE A 152 -29.65 8.07 -16.04
CA ILE A 152 -30.54 7.12 -15.35
C ILE A 152 -31.90 7.09 -16.05
N ARG A 153 -32.19 6.01 -16.78
CA ARG A 153 -33.38 5.88 -17.64
C ARG A 153 -33.54 7.06 -18.61
N VAL A 154 -32.44 7.44 -19.23
CA VAL A 154 -32.40 8.50 -20.25
C VAL A 154 -31.99 7.86 -21.57
N ASP A 155 -32.91 7.91 -22.53
CA ASP A 155 -32.74 7.34 -23.87
C ASP A 155 -32.11 8.35 -24.85
N GLY A 156 -31.54 7.82 -25.95
CA GLY A 156 -31.03 8.61 -27.07
C GLY A 156 -29.50 8.66 -27.19
N GLU A 157 -29.03 9.48 -28.14
CA GLU A 157 -27.61 9.68 -28.47
C GLU A 157 -26.84 10.54 -27.44
N LEU A 158 -27.49 10.93 -26.34
CA LEU A 158 -26.95 11.85 -25.36
C LEU A 158 -25.63 11.38 -24.74
N GLU A 159 -25.49 10.07 -24.53
CA GLU A 159 -24.25 9.48 -24.03
C GLU A 159 -23.08 9.74 -24.99
N SER A 160 -23.29 9.51 -26.29
CA SER A 160 -22.28 9.73 -27.33
C SER A 160 -21.91 11.21 -27.44
N SER A 161 -22.92 12.09 -27.43
CA SER A 161 -22.70 13.54 -27.50
C SER A 161 -21.92 14.08 -26.31
N LEU A 162 -22.22 13.64 -25.09
CA LEU A 162 -21.48 14.02 -23.89
C LEU A 162 -20.04 13.48 -23.87
N LYS A 163 -19.83 12.25 -24.37
CA LYS A 163 -18.48 11.69 -24.53
C LYS A 163 -17.66 12.48 -25.55
N ASN A 164 -18.28 12.93 -26.64
CA ASN A 164 -17.62 13.77 -27.66
C ASN A 164 -17.19 15.14 -27.10
N LEU A 165 -17.87 15.65 -26.07
CA LEU A 165 -17.47 16.84 -25.31
C LEU A 165 -16.38 16.57 -24.26
N GLY A 166 -15.84 15.35 -24.20
CA GLY A 166 -14.77 14.96 -23.27
C GLY A 166 -15.24 14.67 -21.85
N ILE A 167 -16.56 14.53 -21.62
CA ILE A 167 -17.13 14.26 -20.30
C ILE A 167 -17.12 12.75 -20.04
N LYS A 168 -16.77 12.34 -18.82
CA LYS A 168 -16.94 10.95 -18.38
C LYS A 168 -18.42 10.68 -18.13
N VAL A 169 -18.98 9.72 -18.86
CA VAL A 169 -20.41 9.38 -18.80
C VAL A 169 -20.61 7.91 -18.47
N GLU A 170 -21.50 7.62 -17.52
CA GLU A 170 -22.00 6.28 -17.22
C GLU A 170 -23.50 6.23 -17.50
N LYS A 171 -23.97 5.22 -18.21
CA LYS A 171 -25.40 4.93 -18.36
C LYS A 171 -25.81 3.83 -17.38
N ARG A 172 -26.93 4.02 -16.68
CA ARG A 172 -27.49 3.05 -15.74
C ARG A 172 -28.96 2.82 -16.07
N GLU A 173 -29.28 1.56 -16.31
CA GLU A 173 -30.63 1.10 -16.60
C GLU A 173 -31.11 0.09 -15.55
N PRO A 174 -32.43 0.00 -15.32
CA PRO A 174 -33.01 -1.00 -14.44
C PRO A 174 -32.79 -2.40 -15.01
N ARG A 175 -32.60 -3.37 -14.13
CA ARG A 175 -32.56 -4.79 -14.49
C ARG A 175 -33.97 -5.27 -14.80
N ALA A 176 -34.07 -6.39 -15.55
CA ALA A 176 -35.37 -6.98 -15.85
C ALA A 176 -36.13 -7.31 -14.56
N GLY A 177 -37.33 -6.71 -14.39
CA GLY A 177 -38.18 -6.88 -13.21
C GLY A 177 -37.75 -6.12 -11.95
N GLU A 178 -36.74 -5.25 -12.03
CA GLU A 178 -36.29 -4.42 -10.90
C GLU A 178 -37.27 -3.27 -10.64
N ALA A 179 -37.69 -3.10 -9.38
CA ALA A 179 -38.54 -1.99 -9.00
C ALA A 179 -37.79 -0.65 -9.06
N ALA A 180 -38.50 0.45 -9.28
CA ALA A 180 -37.86 1.76 -9.49
C ALA A 180 -37.11 2.27 -8.24
N ASP A 181 -37.63 1.98 -7.04
CA ASP A 181 -37.01 2.31 -5.76
C ASP A 181 -35.76 1.44 -5.50
N GLU A 182 -35.81 0.14 -5.77
CA GLU A 182 -34.65 -0.76 -5.71
C GLU A 182 -33.56 -0.32 -6.68
N PHE A 183 -33.96 0.09 -7.88
CA PHE A 183 -33.05 0.63 -8.89
C PHE A 183 -32.35 1.90 -8.39
N ILE A 184 -33.08 2.86 -7.82
CA ILE A 184 -32.50 4.08 -7.22
C ILE A 184 -31.51 3.70 -6.12
N ARG A 185 -31.91 2.81 -5.21
CA ARG A 185 -31.06 2.34 -4.10
C ARG A 185 -29.76 1.74 -4.63
N ARG A 186 -29.84 0.86 -5.62
CA ARG A 186 -28.66 0.25 -6.27
C ARG A 186 -27.77 1.28 -6.96
N VAL A 187 -28.36 2.24 -7.68
CA VAL A 187 -27.58 3.25 -8.41
C VAL A 187 -26.84 4.17 -7.45
N LEU A 188 -27.44 4.52 -6.32
CA LEU A 188 -26.82 5.39 -5.33
C LEU A 188 -25.93 4.63 -4.34
N GLY A 189 -25.96 3.30 -4.34
CA GLY A 189 -25.36 2.51 -3.26
C GLY A 189 -26.04 2.76 -1.92
N LEU A 190 -27.33 3.10 -1.92
CA LEU A 190 -28.13 3.43 -0.75
C LEU A 190 -28.75 2.16 -0.15
N TYR A 191 -28.32 1.83 1.07
CA TYR A 191 -28.84 0.75 1.91
C TYR A 191 -29.75 1.35 2.98
N GLY A 192 -30.91 1.83 2.57
CA GLY A 192 -31.84 2.61 3.39
C GLY A 192 -32.78 3.39 2.47
N PRO A 193 -33.48 4.42 2.95
CA PRO A 193 -33.43 5.00 4.30
C PRO A 193 -34.04 4.12 5.39
N TYR A 194 -33.61 4.33 6.63
CA TYR A 194 -34.22 3.79 7.84
C TYR A 194 -34.93 4.88 8.65
N ARG A 195 -36.06 4.55 9.26
CA ARG A 195 -36.81 5.50 10.10
C ARG A 195 -36.13 5.66 11.46
N LEU A 196 -35.84 6.91 11.81
CA LEU A 196 -35.29 7.23 13.12
C LEU A 196 -36.33 7.03 14.23
N GLN A 197 -36.00 6.19 15.21
CA GLN A 197 -36.84 5.93 16.38
C GLN A 197 -36.77 7.09 17.38
N GLU A 198 -37.88 7.37 18.05
CA GLU A 198 -38.03 8.51 18.99
C GLU A 198 -36.99 8.49 20.12
N GLY A 199 -36.62 7.28 20.59
CA GLY A 199 -35.62 7.11 21.66
C GLY A 199 -34.23 7.63 21.32
N LEU A 200 -33.90 7.83 20.03
CA LEU A 200 -32.62 8.39 19.58
C LEU A 200 -32.67 9.91 19.32
N THR A 201 -33.80 10.56 19.64
CA THR A 201 -34.03 11.99 19.35
C THR A 201 -33.97 12.89 20.58
N THR A 202 -33.50 12.36 21.71
CA THR A 202 -33.40 13.05 23.01
C THR A 202 -32.26 14.06 23.08
N GLY A 203 -31.28 13.97 22.17
CA GLY A 203 -30.03 14.73 22.21
C GLY A 203 -28.93 14.05 23.02
N GLU A 204 -29.22 12.89 23.64
CA GLU A 204 -28.19 12.09 24.30
C GLU A 204 -27.41 11.23 23.27
N PRO A 205 -26.07 11.16 23.37
CA PRO A 205 -25.27 10.34 22.47
C PRO A 205 -25.43 8.85 22.77
N HIS A 206 -25.84 8.08 21.75
CA HIS A 206 -25.91 6.62 21.82
C HIS A 206 -24.84 6.00 20.92
N THR A 207 -23.91 5.24 21.51
CA THR A 207 -22.84 4.56 20.76
C THR A 207 -23.25 3.17 20.29
N GLU A 208 -24.20 2.53 20.95
CA GLU A 208 -24.76 1.23 20.58
C GLU A 208 -26.08 1.49 19.84
N LEU A 209 -26.13 1.10 18.57
CA LEU A 209 -27.25 1.35 17.66
C LEU A 209 -27.70 0.03 17.03
N ALA A 210 -28.91 0.06 16.49
CA ALA A 210 -29.50 -1.09 15.84
C ALA A 210 -30.32 -0.65 14.62
N ILE A 211 -30.15 -1.36 13.51
CA ILE A 211 -31.02 -1.23 12.35
C ILE A 211 -32.05 -2.34 12.42
N SER A 212 -33.33 -1.98 12.38
CA SER A 212 -34.45 -2.91 12.43
C SER A 212 -35.05 -3.06 11.03
N ILE A 213 -35.16 -4.30 10.55
CA ILE A 213 -35.74 -4.66 9.24
C ILE A 213 -36.96 -5.54 9.52
N GLY A 214 -38.14 -4.96 9.30
CA GLY A 214 -39.42 -5.64 9.54
C GLY A 214 -39.59 -6.87 8.66
N GLY A 215 -40.12 -7.94 9.24
CA GLY A 215 -40.38 -9.21 8.55
C GLY A 215 -40.45 -10.35 9.56
N SER A 216 -41.26 -11.37 9.27
CA SER A 216 -41.36 -12.54 10.15
C SER A 216 -40.02 -13.29 10.26
N LYS A 217 -39.89 -14.16 11.26
CA LYS A 217 -38.69 -15.00 11.42
C LYS A 217 -38.42 -15.89 10.21
N GLU A 218 -39.49 -16.33 9.55
CA GLU A 218 -39.45 -17.18 8.36
C GLU A 218 -39.25 -16.37 7.07
N ASP A 219 -39.25 -15.04 7.13
CA ASP A 219 -39.02 -14.17 5.99
C ASP A 219 -37.53 -14.17 5.59
N ILE A 220 -37.22 -15.02 4.62
CA ILE A 220 -35.87 -15.16 4.06
C ILE A 220 -35.39 -13.85 3.42
N MET A 221 -36.28 -13.02 2.87
CA MET A 221 -35.88 -11.77 2.22
C MET A 221 -35.45 -10.74 3.26
N ALA A 222 -36.23 -10.57 4.33
CA ALA A 222 -35.88 -9.68 5.45
C ALA A 222 -34.56 -10.11 6.12
N MET A 223 -34.38 -11.42 6.36
CA MET A 223 -33.12 -11.97 6.88
C MET A 223 -31.94 -11.65 5.95
N ARG A 224 -32.10 -11.85 4.64
CA ARG A 224 -31.04 -11.56 3.65
C ARG A 224 -30.70 -10.08 3.61
N GLN A 225 -31.69 -9.18 3.65
CA GLN A 225 -31.43 -7.74 3.74
C GLN A 225 -30.63 -7.39 4.99
N ALA A 226 -30.98 -7.95 6.15
CA ALA A 226 -30.24 -7.71 7.41
C ALA A 226 -28.79 -8.20 7.33
N GLN A 227 -28.56 -9.37 6.72
CA GLN A 227 -27.21 -9.89 6.45
C GLN A 227 -26.43 -8.96 5.51
N VAL A 228 -27.05 -8.47 4.43
CA VAL A 228 -26.41 -7.53 3.51
C VAL A 228 -25.99 -6.25 4.24
N VAL A 229 -26.85 -5.67 5.06
CA VAL A 229 -26.54 -4.47 5.85
C VAL A 229 -25.39 -4.73 6.84
N SER A 230 -25.40 -5.88 7.52
CA SER A 230 -24.31 -6.29 8.40
C SER A 230 -22.98 -6.40 7.66
N VAL A 231 -22.98 -6.98 6.46
CA VAL A 231 -21.78 -7.06 5.60
C VAL A 231 -21.32 -5.66 5.19
N VAL A 232 -22.22 -4.78 4.78
CA VAL A 232 -21.89 -3.39 4.39
C VAL A 232 -21.23 -2.64 5.55
N LEU A 233 -21.80 -2.72 6.76
CA LEU A 233 -21.24 -2.11 7.97
C LEU A 233 -19.84 -2.66 8.32
N ARG A 234 -19.61 -3.96 8.10
CA ARG A 234 -18.30 -4.61 8.34
C ARG A 234 -17.26 -4.26 7.27
N SER A 235 -17.68 -4.26 6.00
CA SER A 235 -16.79 -4.06 4.84
C SER A 235 -16.35 -2.62 4.68
N GLY A 236 -17.15 -1.67 5.17
CA GLY A 236 -16.96 -0.24 4.97
C GLY A 236 -15.87 0.41 5.81
N SER A 237 -15.10 -0.34 6.61
CA SER A 237 -14.20 0.17 7.68
C SER A 237 -13.03 1.07 7.24
N LEU A 238 -12.87 1.33 5.94
CA LEU A 238 -11.83 2.23 5.45
C LEU A 238 -12.35 3.67 5.31
N PRO A 239 -11.66 4.65 5.94
CA PRO A 239 -12.08 6.06 5.92
C PRO A 239 -11.99 6.71 4.53
N VAL A 240 -11.20 6.15 3.61
CA VAL A 240 -10.94 6.71 2.27
C VAL A 240 -10.66 5.60 1.26
N LYS A 241 -11.05 5.81 0.00
CA LYS A 241 -10.63 4.95 -1.12
C LYS A 241 -9.12 5.00 -1.24
N VAL A 242 -8.47 3.85 -1.13
CA VAL A 242 -7.03 3.74 -1.36
C VAL A 242 -6.83 3.65 -2.86
N PHE A 243 -6.12 4.62 -3.43
CA PHE A 243 -5.71 4.56 -4.84
C PHE A 243 -4.29 4.01 -4.92
N VAL A 244 -4.08 3.08 -5.85
CA VAL A 244 -2.73 2.55 -6.11
C VAL A 244 -1.92 3.63 -6.86
N GLU A 245 -1.03 4.32 -6.14
CA GLU A 245 -0.17 5.38 -6.71
C GLU A 245 0.82 4.86 -7.76
N GLY A 246 1.22 3.58 -7.66
CA GLY A 246 2.08 2.95 -8.65
C GLY A 246 2.22 1.43 -8.44
N VAL A 247 2.25 0.69 -9.54
CA VAL A 247 2.46 -0.76 -9.56
C VAL A 247 3.79 -1.04 -10.25
N ASN A 248 4.69 -1.71 -9.53
CA ASN A 248 5.89 -2.29 -10.11
C ASN A 248 5.73 -3.81 -10.12
N TYR A 249 5.33 -4.35 -11.27
CA TYR A 249 5.22 -5.80 -11.47
C TYR A 249 6.52 -6.34 -12.08
N ILE A 250 7.10 -7.35 -11.41
CA ILE A 250 8.26 -8.08 -11.93
C ILE A 250 7.84 -9.54 -12.08
N PRO A 251 7.79 -10.08 -13.32
CA PRO A 251 7.46 -11.47 -13.55
C PRO A 251 8.33 -12.44 -12.72
N PRO A 252 7.73 -13.50 -12.13
CA PRO A 252 8.47 -14.50 -11.36
C PRO A 252 9.63 -15.14 -12.15
N THR A 253 9.44 -15.33 -13.45
CA THR A 253 10.46 -15.86 -14.37
C THR A 253 11.71 -15.00 -14.42
N LEU A 254 11.57 -13.66 -14.42
CA LEU A 254 12.70 -12.73 -14.36
C LEU A 254 13.41 -12.80 -13.00
N GLY A 255 12.66 -12.98 -11.90
CA GLY A 255 13.24 -13.20 -10.57
C GLY A 255 14.10 -14.48 -10.50
N GLU A 256 13.62 -15.58 -11.10
CA GLU A 256 14.37 -16.84 -11.13
C GLU A 256 15.62 -16.74 -12.02
N GLN A 257 15.50 -16.08 -13.18
CA GLN A 257 16.64 -15.79 -14.06
C GLN A 257 17.67 -14.91 -13.35
N PHE A 258 17.22 -13.85 -12.67
CA PHE A 258 18.07 -12.96 -11.87
C PHE A 258 18.88 -13.76 -10.84
N ARG A 259 18.24 -14.66 -10.09
CA ARG A 259 18.95 -15.50 -9.11
C ARG A 259 20.08 -16.31 -9.75
N LYS A 260 19.81 -16.95 -10.90
CA LYS A 260 20.82 -17.76 -11.62
C LYS A 260 21.97 -16.89 -12.13
N GLN A 261 21.64 -15.74 -12.73
CA GLN A 261 22.63 -14.81 -13.28
C GLN A 261 23.53 -14.20 -12.19
N VAL A 262 22.96 -13.81 -11.05
CA VAL A 262 23.74 -13.24 -9.93
C VAL A 262 24.73 -14.25 -9.36
N VAL A 263 24.31 -15.51 -9.18
CA VAL A 263 25.21 -16.58 -8.71
C VAL A 263 26.37 -16.79 -9.68
N GLN A 264 26.07 -16.88 -10.98
CA GLN A 264 27.09 -17.01 -12.02
C GLN A 264 28.04 -15.81 -12.05
N ALA A 265 27.51 -14.58 -12.02
CA ALA A 265 28.29 -13.36 -12.01
C ALA A 265 29.21 -13.28 -10.77
N GLY A 266 28.71 -13.66 -9.59
CA GLY A 266 29.51 -13.69 -8.36
C GLY A 266 30.67 -14.68 -8.43
N ILE A 267 30.44 -15.89 -8.94
CA ILE A 267 31.50 -16.90 -9.12
C ILE A 267 32.55 -16.42 -10.13
N VAL A 268 32.12 -15.90 -11.28
CA VAL A 268 33.03 -15.37 -12.31
C VAL A 268 33.85 -14.21 -11.76
N ALA A 269 33.23 -13.28 -11.02
CA ALA A 269 33.94 -12.16 -10.39
C ALA A 269 35.03 -12.64 -9.43
N LEU A 270 34.73 -13.59 -8.54
CA LEU A 270 35.72 -14.15 -7.60
C LEU A 270 36.89 -14.84 -8.33
N LEU A 271 36.60 -15.60 -9.39
CA LEU A 271 37.64 -16.28 -10.19
C LEU A 271 38.53 -15.30 -10.94
N VAL A 272 37.94 -14.27 -11.56
CA VAL A 272 38.69 -13.22 -12.27
C VAL A 272 39.58 -12.46 -11.31
N VAL A 273 39.06 -12.06 -10.14
CA VAL A 273 39.86 -11.39 -9.11
C VAL A 273 41.00 -12.29 -8.63
N GLY A 274 40.72 -13.56 -8.38
CA GLY A 274 41.72 -14.56 -8.05
C GLY A 274 42.84 -14.69 -9.09
N LEU A 275 42.46 -14.72 -10.37
CA LEU A 275 43.39 -14.76 -11.49
C LEU A 275 44.27 -13.50 -11.55
N VAL A 276 43.67 -12.31 -11.40
CA VAL A 276 44.41 -11.04 -11.38
C VAL A 276 45.45 -11.02 -10.25
N VAL A 277 45.06 -11.43 -9.04
CA VAL A 277 45.97 -11.51 -7.88
C VAL A 277 47.06 -12.54 -8.12
N TYR A 278 46.73 -13.70 -8.70
CA TYR A 278 47.71 -14.70 -9.07
C TYR A 278 48.71 -14.18 -10.10
N LEU A 279 48.26 -13.50 -11.16
CA LEU A 279 49.12 -12.94 -12.20
C LEU A 279 50.06 -11.86 -11.63
N HIS A 280 49.57 -11.04 -10.70
CA HIS A 280 50.35 -9.99 -10.05
C HIS A 280 51.48 -10.57 -9.16
N TYR A 281 51.13 -11.48 -8.24
CA TYR A 281 52.11 -12.02 -7.28
C TYR A 281 52.86 -13.25 -7.75
N ARG A 282 52.38 -13.90 -8.83
CA ARG A 282 52.85 -15.20 -9.36
C ARG A 282 52.96 -16.30 -8.31
N LYS A 283 52.11 -16.23 -7.27
CA LYS A 283 52.13 -17.13 -6.11
C LYS A 283 50.72 -17.53 -5.72
N ALA A 284 50.38 -18.80 -5.97
CA ALA A 284 49.08 -19.37 -5.57
C ALA A 284 48.82 -19.29 -4.06
N ARG A 285 49.88 -19.36 -3.24
CA ARG A 285 49.80 -19.23 -1.77
C ARG A 285 49.31 -17.87 -1.27
N ILE A 286 49.28 -16.84 -2.13
CA ILE A 286 48.69 -15.53 -1.82
C ILE A 286 47.29 -15.43 -2.41
N ALA A 287 47.12 -15.85 -3.67
CA ALA A 287 45.84 -15.76 -4.36
C ALA A 287 44.73 -16.62 -3.72
N ILE A 288 45.05 -17.84 -3.25
CA ILE A 288 44.07 -18.74 -2.65
C ILE A 288 43.47 -18.17 -1.35
N PRO A 289 44.27 -17.73 -0.34
CA PRO A 289 43.74 -17.10 0.87
C PRO A 289 42.91 -15.83 0.61
N VAL A 290 43.29 -15.02 -0.38
CA VAL A 290 42.53 -13.84 -0.80
C VAL A 290 41.12 -14.24 -1.21
N ILE A 291 40.99 -15.17 -2.17
CA ILE A 291 39.70 -15.64 -2.68
C ILE A 291 38.86 -16.28 -1.57
N LEU A 292 39.46 -17.15 -0.74
CA LEU A 292 38.74 -17.83 0.35
C LEU A 292 38.22 -16.86 1.40
N THR A 293 39.00 -15.82 1.71
CA THR A 293 38.58 -14.78 2.66
C THR A 293 37.45 -13.94 2.06
N SER A 294 37.55 -13.55 0.78
CA SER A 294 36.49 -12.81 0.09
C SER A 294 35.20 -13.62 -0.04
N LEU A 295 35.29 -14.93 -0.29
CA LEU A 295 34.12 -15.80 -0.29
C LEU A 295 33.47 -15.86 1.10
N SER A 296 34.27 -15.97 2.15
CA SER A 296 33.76 -15.94 3.54
C SER A 296 33.09 -14.62 3.89
N GLU A 297 33.60 -13.49 3.38
CA GLU A 297 32.97 -12.18 3.52
C GLU A 297 31.60 -12.12 2.85
N VAL A 298 31.47 -12.62 1.62
CA VAL A 298 30.17 -12.70 0.92
C VAL A 298 29.18 -13.53 1.71
N ILE A 299 29.59 -14.70 2.21
CA ILE A 299 28.74 -15.56 3.04
C ILE A 299 28.28 -14.83 4.31
N ALA A 300 29.18 -14.11 4.98
CA ALA A 300 28.84 -13.33 6.17
C ALA A 300 27.84 -12.19 5.86
N ILE A 301 28.02 -11.46 4.75
CA ILE A 301 27.08 -10.42 4.31
C ILE A 301 25.70 -11.02 4.05
N LEU A 302 25.64 -12.14 3.31
CA LEU A 302 24.39 -12.86 3.02
C LEU A 302 23.73 -13.40 4.30
N GLY A 303 24.52 -13.89 5.25
CA GLY A 303 24.05 -14.36 6.55
C GLY A 303 23.38 -13.25 7.37
N VAL A 304 24.02 -12.08 7.46
CA VAL A 304 23.43 -10.92 8.14
C VAL A 304 22.16 -10.44 7.41
N ALA A 305 22.19 -10.37 6.07
CA ALA A 305 21.04 -9.99 5.27
C ALA A 305 19.84 -10.95 5.50
N ALA A 306 20.10 -12.26 5.60
CA ALA A 306 19.07 -13.26 5.90
C ALA A 306 18.49 -13.09 7.32
N LEU A 307 19.32 -12.82 8.33
CA LEU A 307 18.89 -12.63 9.72
C LEU A 307 17.91 -11.46 9.87
N ILE A 308 18.17 -10.35 9.20
CA ILE A 308 17.32 -9.16 9.24
C ILE A 308 16.20 -9.19 8.20
N ARG A 309 16.07 -10.29 7.43
CA ARG A 309 15.12 -10.45 6.32
C ARG A 309 15.20 -9.32 5.29
N TRP A 310 16.41 -8.89 4.96
CA TRP A 310 16.64 -7.87 3.94
C TRP A 310 16.38 -8.43 2.55
N ASN A 311 15.63 -7.70 1.73
CA ASN A 311 15.40 -8.06 0.34
C ASN A 311 16.59 -7.62 -0.52
N LEU A 312 17.30 -8.56 -1.11
CA LEU A 312 18.43 -8.29 -2.02
C LEU A 312 17.91 -7.98 -3.42
N ASP A 313 18.04 -6.72 -3.82
CA ASP A 313 17.79 -6.26 -5.19
C ASP A 313 19.08 -6.17 -6.00
N LEU A 314 18.97 -5.85 -7.29
CA LEU A 314 20.11 -5.70 -8.19
C LEU A 314 21.16 -4.67 -7.67
N PRO A 315 20.76 -3.48 -7.19
CA PRO A 315 21.65 -2.55 -6.50
C PRO A 315 22.39 -3.15 -5.30
N SER A 316 21.72 -3.92 -4.43
CA SER A 316 22.36 -4.62 -3.32
C SER A 316 23.45 -5.59 -3.78
N ILE A 317 23.22 -6.34 -4.87
CA ILE A 317 24.24 -7.23 -5.43
C ILE A 317 25.46 -6.45 -5.91
N ALA A 318 25.26 -5.32 -6.59
CA ALA A 318 26.36 -4.44 -7.00
C ALA A 318 27.16 -3.92 -5.78
N GLY A 319 26.50 -3.65 -4.65
CA GLY A 319 27.16 -3.22 -3.43
C GLY A 319 28.01 -4.33 -2.79
N ILE A 320 27.54 -5.59 -2.83
CA ILE A 320 28.34 -6.75 -2.41
C ILE A 320 29.60 -6.86 -3.29
N ILE A 321 29.46 -6.74 -4.62
CA ILE A 321 30.60 -6.79 -5.55
C ILE A 321 31.59 -5.65 -5.26
N ALA A 322 31.11 -4.44 -5.00
CA ALA A 322 31.94 -3.30 -4.61
C ALA A 322 32.70 -3.55 -3.28
N ALA A 323 32.02 -4.16 -2.29
CA ALA A 323 32.66 -4.55 -1.03
C ALA A 323 33.76 -5.60 -1.23
N ILE A 324 33.55 -6.59 -2.11
CA ILE A 324 34.60 -7.57 -2.48
C ILE A 324 35.81 -6.85 -3.10
N GLY A 325 35.58 -5.92 -4.04
CA GLY A 325 36.64 -5.19 -4.72
C GLY A 325 37.51 -4.39 -3.75
N THR A 326 36.87 -3.60 -2.88
CA THR A 326 37.59 -2.86 -1.82
C THR A 326 38.26 -3.79 -0.82
N GLY A 327 37.68 -4.97 -0.55
CA GLY A 327 38.29 -5.96 0.32
C GLY A 327 39.56 -6.59 -0.22
N VAL A 328 39.57 -6.93 -1.51
CA VAL A 328 40.77 -7.47 -2.14
C VAL A 328 41.88 -6.43 -2.24
N ASP A 329 41.54 -5.15 -2.51
CA ASP A 329 42.49 -4.04 -2.43
C ASP A 329 43.15 -3.96 -1.04
N GLN A 330 42.36 -4.04 0.03
CA GLN A 330 42.88 -4.04 1.41
C GLN A 330 43.73 -5.28 1.72
N GLN A 331 43.39 -6.45 1.20
CA GLN A 331 44.19 -7.67 1.34
C GLN A 331 45.53 -7.55 0.59
N ILE A 332 45.55 -6.91 -0.58
CA ILE A 332 46.77 -6.58 -1.32
C ILE A 332 47.65 -5.64 -0.49
N VAL A 333 47.09 -4.57 0.10
CA VAL A 333 47.85 -3.66 0.99
C VAL A 333 48.48 -4.41 2.17
N ILE A 334 47.74 -5.31 2.83
CA ILE A 334 48.28 -6.16 3.91
C ILE A 334 49.44 -7.02 3.38
N THR A 335 49.24 -7.65 2.22
CA THR A 335 50.23 -8.55 1.61
C THR A 335 51.51 -7.80 1.23
N ASP A 336 51.38 -6.64 0.61
CA ASP A 336 52.49 -5.78 0.18
C ASP A 336 53.26 -5.23 1.37
N GLU A 337 52.59 -4.83 2.45
CA GLU A 337 53.26 -4.33 3.65
C GLU A 337 54.02 -5.46 4.39
N LEU A 338 53.54 -6.71 4.31
CA LEU A 338 54.25 -7.90 4.80
C LEU A 338 55.44 -8.30 3.90
N LEU A 339 55.31 -8.21 2.57
CA LEU A 339 56.34 -8.57 1.58
C LEU A 339 57.41 -7.47 1.38
N GLY A 340 56.99 -6.21 1.33
CA GLY A 340 57.71 -5.01 0.89
C GLY A 340 58.79 -4.52 1.85
N GLY A 341 58.83 -5.07 3.06
CA GLY A 341 59.93 -4.87 4.01
C GLY A 341 61.31 -5.41 3.60
N ARG A 342 61.52 -5.75 2.32
CA ARG A 342 62.77 -6.31 1.78
C ARG A 342 63.50 -5.42 0.77
N LYS A 343 62.88 -4.39 0.16
CA LYS A 343 63.50 -3.68 -0.98
C LYS A 343 63.78 -2.19 -0.83
N LYS A 344 63.20 -1.46 0.14
CA LYS A 344 63.57 -0.06 0.37
C LYS A 344 63.79 0.21 1.85
N GLU A 345 64.95 0.80 2.12
CA GLU A 345 65.43 1.39 3.37
C GLU A 345 66.10 0.49 4.42
N LYS A 346 67.41 0.77 4.59
CA LYS A 346 68.23 0.52 5.79
C LYS A 346 67.70 1.35 6.98
N ILE A 347 66.44 1.21 7.35
CA ILE A 347 65.92 1.70 8.62
C ILE A 347 65.64 0.47 9.48
N THR A 348 66.55 0.24 10.41
CA THR A 348 66.45 -0.59 11.62
C THR A 348 65.68 -1.92 11.45
N LYS A 349 66.41 -3.04 11.44
CA LYS A 349 65.94 -4.45 11.44
C LYS A 349 64.94 -4.84 12.59
N ARG A 350 64.30 -3.88 13.26
CA ARG A 350 63.35 -4.04 14.37
C ARG A 350 62.07 -3.20 14.24
N SER A 351 61.71 -2.70 13.05
CA SER A 351 60.30 -2.39 12.77
C SER A 351 59.55 -3.72 12.71
N GLY A 352 59.05 -4.18 13.86
CA GLY A 352 58.39 -5.47 14.00
C GLY A 352 57.19 -5.59 13.05
N VAL A 353 56.88 -6.81 12.62
CA VAL A 353 55.70 -7.15 11.80
C VAL A 353 54.43 -6.44 12.30
N LEU A 354 54.32 -6.28 13.62
CA LEU A 354 53.27 -5.52 14.30
C LEU A 354 53.15 -4.05 13.85
N LYS A 355 54.26 -3.33 13.70
CA LYS A 355 54.27 -1.92 13.28
C LYS A 355 53.84 -1.78 11.82
N ARG A 356 54.25 -2.72 10.98
CA ARG A 356 53.87 -2.80 9.57
C ARG A 356 52.38 -3.11 9.41
N MET A 357 51.86 -4.10 10.15
CA MET A 357 50.42 -4.34 10.25
C MET A 357 49.66 -3.10 10.73
N GLY A 358 50.14 -2.38 11.75
CA GLY A 358 49.51 -1.15 12.23
C GLY A 358 49.36 -0.09 11.14
N ARG A 359 50.35 0.05 10.24
CA ARG A 359 50.26 0.96 9.09
C ARG A 359 49.22 0.50 8.08
N ALA A 360 49.21 -0.79 7.72
CA ALA A 360 48.21 -1.33 6.80
C ALA A 360 46.79 -1.13 7.35
N PHE A 361 46.57 -1.45 8.63
CA PHE A 361 45.26 -1.26 9.26
C PHE A 361 44.87 0.21 9.36
N PHE A 362 45.80 1.14 9.59
CA PHE A 362 45.49 2.58 9.55
C PHE A 362 44.94 3.01 8.19
N VAL A 363 45.57 2.58 7.08
CA VAL A 363 45.10 2.88 5.72
C VAL A 363 43.73 2.24 5.46
N ILE A 364 43.53 1.00 5.89
CA ILE A 364 42.26 0.27 5.78
C ILE A 364 41.14 1.01 6.50
N TRP A 365 41.35 1.40 7.76
CA TRP A 365 40.37 2.14 8.56
C TRP A 365 40.05 3.50 7.95
N ALA A 366 41.04 4.22 7.43
CA ALA A 366 40.82 5.50 6.76
C ALA A 366 39.95 5.36 5.51
N SER A 367 40.28 4.43 4.61
CA SER A 367 39.54 4.16 3.37
C SER A 367 38.11 3.64 3.64
N ALA A 368 37.95 2.80 4.66
CA ALA A 368 36.64 2.35 5.06
C ALA A 368 35.78 3.47 5.65
N THR A 369 36.36 4.36 6.46
CA THR A 369 35.64 5.49 7.04
C THR A 369 35.09 6.40 5.95
N THR A 370 35.89 6.73 4.93
CA THR A 370 35.41 7.55 3.81
C THR A 370 34.28 6.86 3.04
N THR A 371 34.39 5.55 2.81
CA THR A 371 33.35 4.75 2.16
C THR A 371 32.05 4.72 2.97
N ILE A 372 32.13 4.47 4.28
CA ILE A 372 30.97 4.44 5.18
C ILE A 372 30.29 5.81 5.21
N VAL A 373 31.04 6.90 5.32
CA VAL A 373 30.49 8.26 5.30
C VAL A 373 29.76 8.52 3.98
N ALA A 374 30.40 8.25 2.84
CA ALA A 374 29.78 8.45 1.53
C ALA A 374 28.49 7.63 1.36
N MET A 375 28.53 6.35 1.74
CA MET A 375 27.35 5.48 1.65
C MET A 375 26.26 5.86 2.65
N SER A 376 26.60 6.43 3.81
CA SER A 376 25.60 6.87 4.81
C SER A 376 24.77 8.04 4.28
N PHE A 377 25.39 8.98 3.57
CA PHE A 377 24.67 10.04 2.86
C PHE A 377 23.78 9.45 1.76
N LEU A 378 24.30 8.53 0.97
CA LEU A 378 23.54 7.85 -0.08
C LEU A 378 22.31 7.11 0.51
N PHE A 379 22.47 6.43 1.65
CA PHE A 379 21.39 5.69 2.30
C PHE A 379 20.28 6.59 2.87
N LYS A 380 20.63 7.77 3.38
CA LYS A 380 19.67 8.68 4.04
C LYS A 380 18.96 9.60 3.06
N PHE A 381 19.67 10.16 2.08
CA PHE A 381 19.15 11.24 1.24
C PHE A 381 18.61 10.77 -0.12
N PHE A 382 18.97 9.58 -0.59
CA PHE A 382 18.45 9.06 -1.86
C PHE A 382 17.30 8.07 -1.62
N VAL A 383 16.11 8.41 -2.12
CA VAL A 383 14.91 7.57 -2.08
C VAL A 383 14.85 6.71 -3.34
N GLY A 384 14.64 5.40 -3.18
CA GLY A 384 14.36 4.48 -4.28
C GLY A 384 15.48 3.47 -4.55
N GLY A 385 16.19 3.63 -5.68
CA GLY A 385 16.97 2.55 -6.30
C GLY A 385 18.41 2.32 -5.80
N LEU A 386 19.03 3.23 -5.04
CA LEU A 386 20.43 3.06 -4.59
C LEU A 386 20.58 2.67 -3.11
N ARG A 387 19.46 2.55 -2.40
CA ARG A 387 19.46 2.26 -0.97
C ARG A 387 20.00 0.86 -0.66
N GLY A 388 19.65 -0.12 -1.50
CA GLY A 388 20.17 -1.48 -1.41
C GLY A 388 21.68 -1.53 -1.57
N PHE A 389 22.22 -0.81 -2.57
CA PHE A 389 23.66 -0.68 -2.80
C PHE A 389 24.39 -0.09 -1.59
N ALA A 390 23.92 1.04 -1.09
CA ALA A 390 24.53 1.72 0.06
C ALA A 390 24.58 0.82 1.30
N PHE A 391 23.45 0.15 1.60
CA PHE A 391 23.35 -0.75 2.75
C PHE A 391 24.34 -1.91 2.68
N THR A 392 24.37 -2.64 1.56
CA THR A 392 25.26 -3.81 1.41
C THR A 392 26.74 -3.41 1.37
N THR A 393 27.07 -2.25 0.83
CA THR A 393 28.45 -1.75 0.82
C THR A 393 28.92 -1.39 2.23
N ILE A 394 28.09 -0.68 3.02
CA ILE A 394 28.41 -0.38 4.43
C ILE A 394 28.59 -1.68 5.21
N LEU A 395 27.65 -2.61 5.07
CA LEU A 395 27.69 -3.89 5.76
C LEU A 395 28.94 -4.70 5.39
N GLY A 396 29.28 -4.76 4.09
CA GLY A 396 30.48 -5.44 3.62
C GLY A 396 31.76 -4.81 4.16
N VAL A 397 31.87 -3.47 4.14
CA VAL A 397 33.03 -2.76 4.70
C VAL A 397 33.18 -3.02 6.21
N LEU A 398 32.08 -3.01 6.97
CA LEU A 398 32.10 -3.29 8.41
C LEU A 398 32.54 -4.72 8.72
N ILE A 399 31.94 -5.72 8.05
CA ILE A 399 32.34 -7.13 8.16
C ILE A 399 33.82 -7.29 7.76
N GLY A 400 34.22 -6.56 6.72
CA GLY A 400 35.57 -6.50 6.22
C GLY A 400 36.58 -6.16 7.32
N ILE A 401 36.49 -4.95 7.86
CA ILE A 401 37.46 -4.44 8.83
C ILE A 401 37.43 -5.22 10.15
N LEU A 402 36.24 -5.61 10.62
CA LEU A 402 36.09 -6.19 11.94
C LEU A 402 36.45 -7.68 11.98
N ILE A 403 36.21 -8.41 10.88
CA ILE A 403 36.29 -9.87 10.88
C ILE A 403 37.33 -10.35 9.87
N THR A 404 37.11 -10.06 8.58
CA THR A 404 37.83 -10.77 7.52
C THR A 404 39.24 -10.23 7.27
N ARG A 405 39.48 -8.92 7.45
CA ARG A 405 40.82 -8.31 7.33
C ARG A 405 41.76 -8.74 8.46
N PRO A 406 41.34 -8.74 9.75
CA PRO A 406 42.12 -9.34 10.84
C PRO A 406 42.42 -10.82 10.60
N ALA A 407 41.44 -11.60 10.17
CA ALA A 407 41.63 -13.02 9.86
C ALA A 407 42.65 -13.22 8.72
N TYR A 408 42.51 -12.48 7.61
CA TYR A 408 43.46 -12.53 6.51
C TYR A 408 44.87 -12.14 6.94
N ALA A 409 45.02 -11.11 7.77
CA ALA A 409 46.33 -10.65 8.23
C ALA A 409 47.09 -11.75 8.99
N GLU A 410 46.43 -12.51 9.86
CA GLU A 410 47.05 -13.66 10.54
C GLU A 410 47.36 -14.80 9.58
N ILE A 411 46.45 -15.12 8.64
CA ILE A 411 46.70 -16.14 7.60
C ILE A 411 47.93 -15.77 6.75
N ALA A 412 47.98 -14.53 6.27
CA ALA A 412 49.07 -14.01 5.45
C ALA A 412 50.39 -14.00 6.24
N LYS A 413 50.37 -13.63 7.52
CA LYS A 413 51.55 -13.66 8.40
C LYS A 413 52.11 -15.07 8.55
N VAL A 414 51.28 -16.09 8.77
CA VAL A 414 51.73 -17.49 8.85
C VAL A 414 52.34 -17.93 7.52
N LEU A 415 51.60 -17.79 6.42
CA LEU A 415 52.01 -18.27 5.09
C LEU A 415 53.26 -17.57 4.54
N LEU A 416 53.48 -16.31 4.91
CA LEU A 416 54.65 -15.54 4.50
C LEU A 416 55.83 -15.65 5.47
N SER A 417 55.62 -16.19 6.68
CA SER A 417 56.68 -16.41 7.69
C SER A 417 57.33 -17.80 7.62
N GLU A 418 56.67 -18.81 7.06
CA GLU A 418 57.15 -20.21 6.87
C GLU A 418 58.41 -20.35 5.99
N LYS A 419 58.99 -19.26 5.49
CA LYS A 419 60.28 -19.26 4.79
C LYS A 419 61.36 -18.55 5.60
N ARG A 420 61.49 -18.94 6.88
CA ARG A 420 62.67 -18.64 7.70
C ARG A 420 63.55 -19.87 7.82
#